data_AF-A0A284S745-F1
#
_entry.id   AF-A0A284S745-F1
#
_cell.length_a   1.000
_cell.length_b   1.000
_cell.length_c   1.000
_cell.angle_alpha   90.00
_cell.angle_beta   90.00
_cell.angle_gamma   90.00
#
_symmetry.space_group_name_H-M   'P 1'
#
loop_
_entity.id
_entity.type
_entity.pdbx_description
1 polymer ?
#
loop_
_entity_poly.entity_id
_entity_poly.type
_entity_poly.pdbx_seq_one_letter_code
_entity_poly.pdbx_strand_id
1 'polypeptide(L)'
;MIANPQWPEIIEALKHTDGPDQKVEDCPDIVARVFQLKKEALLQEIKKGGIFGKVRAVVHTIEFQKRGLSHMHLLIFLDSEDKIRSPADADSVSCAQISDPKTHPILHEMVTKYMVHGPCDHCCQKDGCCTKNFPKEFNEQTKFTTDGYPNLARPNNGREYVKIHGQTQTIYTNRDIVPYNPYLSARYNCHINVEVCVSVKAIKYIHKYIYKGHDRTTLEVRDHDEIKEFLDARYISAIESC
;
A
#
# COMPACT_ATOMS: atom_id res chain seq x y z
N MET A 1 -2.89 -1.69 -2.69
CA MET A 1 -3.55 -0.39 -2.99
C MET A 1 -4.44 -0.03 -1.82
N ILE A 2 -4.24 1.12 -1.19
CA ILE A 2 -5.08 1.63 -0.11
C ILE A 2 -6.07 2.64 -0.71
N ALA A 3 -7.34 2.61 -0.30
CA ALA A 3 -8.33 3.60 -0.70
C ALA A 3 -7.87 5.02 -0.37
N ASN A 4 -8.12 5.97 -1.27
CA ASN A 4 -7.86 7.38 -1.02
C ASN A 4 -9.19 8.13 -0.85
N PRO A 5 -9.55 8.58 0.37
CA PRO A 5 -10.73 9.42 0.64
C PRO A 5 -10.80 10.70 -0.21
N GLN A 6 -9.66 11.17 -0.71
CA GLN A 6 -9.53 12.40 -1.49
C GLN A 6 -9.62 12.15 -3.01
N TRP A 7 -10.09 10.98 -3.44
CA TRP A 7 -10.34 10.76 -4.86
C TRP A 7 -11.43 11.73 -5.36
N PRO A 8 -11.23 12.37 -6.53
CA PRO A 8 -12.20 13.31 -7.08
C PRO A 8 -13.60 12.73 -7.20
N GLU A 9 -13.72 11.44 -7.53
CA GLU A 9 -15.00 10.75 -7.64
C GLU A 9 -15.76 10.68 -6.31
N ILE A 10 -15.05 10.57 -5.18
CA ILE A 10 -15.65 10.58 -3.84
C ILE A 10 -16.07 12.01 -3.49
N ILE A 11 -15.16 12.97 -3.65
CA ILE A 11 -15.43 14.38 -3.33
C ILE A 11 -16.58 14.94 -4.17
N GLU A 12 -16.67 14.55 -5.44
CA GLU A 12 -17.78 14.95 -6.30
C GLU A 12 -19.08 14.28 -5.87
N ALA A 13 -19.07 12.97 -5.57
CA ALA A 13 -20.27 12.26 -5.11
C ALA A 13 -20.85 12.86 -3.82
N LEU A 14 -19.99 13.29 -2.88
CA LEU A 14 -20.40 13.96 -1.63
C LEU A 14 -21.12 15.29 -1.83
N LYS A 15 -20.93 15.98 -2.97
CA LYS A 15 -21.66 17.23 -3.25
C LYS A 15 -23.14 17.00 -3.60
N HIS A 16 -23.47 15.77 -4.00
CA HIS A 16 -24.81 15.39 -4.46
C HIS A 16 -25.58 14.60 -3.41
N THR A 17 -25.06 14.48 -2.18
CA THR A 17 -25.79 13.86 -1.07
C THR A 17 -26.72 14.86 -0.39
N ASP A 18 -27.82 14.37 0.18
CA ASP A 18 -28.90 15.21 0.75
C ASP A 18 -28.53 15.95 2.05
N GLY A 19 -27.28 15.81 2.53
CA GLY A 19 -26.79 16.43 3.75
C GLY A 19 -25.77 17.54 3.47
N PRO A 20 -26.07 18.82 3.77
CA PRO A 20 -25.03 19.85 3.76
C PRO A 20 -23.96 19.44 4.77
N ASP A 21 -22.70 19.45 4.35
CA ASP A 21 -21.51 19.16 5.17
C ASP A 21 -21.23 17.68 5.51
N GLN A 22 -21.80 16.71 4.79
CA GLN A 22 -21.41 15.30 4.95
C GLN A 22 -19.91 15.09 4.67
N LYS A 23 -19.24 14.41 5.59
CA LYS A 23 -17.81 14.08 5.45
C LYS A 23 -17.64 12.69 4.86
N VAL A 24 -16.43 12.40 4.38
CA VAL A 24 -16.10 11.09 3.82
C VAL A 24 -16.33 9.97 4.83
N GLU A 25 -16.12 10.26 6.12
CA GLU A 25 -16.34 9.30 7.22
C GLU A 25 -17.82 8.93 7.40
N ASP A 26 -18.74 9.79 6.97
CA ASP A 26 -20.18 9.60 7.09
C ASP A 26 -20.78 8.81 5.91
N CYS A 27 -20.03 8.68 4.80
CA CYS A 27 -20.45 7.99 3.58
C CYS A 27 -19.49 6.83 3.20
N PRO A 28 -19.37 5.80 4.05
CA PRO A 28 -18.46 4.68 3.83
C PRO A 28 -18.79 3.89 2.56
N ASP A 29 -20.06 3.88 2.14
CA ASP A 29 -20.56 3.23 0.94
C ASP A 29 -19.98 3.84 -0.35
N ILE A 30 -19.91 5.18 -0.42
CA ILE A 30 -19.31 5.89 -1.56
C ILE A 30 -17.82 5.51 -1.68
N VAL A 31 -17.09 5.52 -0.56
CA VAL A 31 -15.67 5.14 -0.53
C VAL A 31 -15.49 3.70 -0.98
N ALA A 32 -16.31 2.77 -0.46
CA ALA A 32 -16.26 1.36 -0.81
C ALA A 32 -16.52 1.14 -2.31
N ARG A 33 -17.53 1.81 -2.87
CA ARG A 33 -17.89 1.72 -4.29
C ARG A 33 -16.80 2.26 -5.20
N VAL A 34 -16.26 3.44 -4.91
CA VAL A 34 -15.16 4.02 -5.70
C VAL A 34 -13.92 3.14 -5.61
N PHE A 35 -13.58 2.63 -4.42
CA PHE A 35 -12.48 1.69 -4.25
C PHE A 35 -12.68 0.42 -5.09
N GLN A 36 -13.88 -0.16 -5.09
CA GLN A 36 -14.19 -1.35 -5.88
C GLN A 36 -14.04 -1.09 -7.39
N LEU A 37 -14.47 0.07 -7.88
CA LEU A 37 -14.29 0.46 -9.28
C LEU A 37 -12.81 0.64 -9.65
N LYS A 38 -12.03 1.34 -8.81
CA LYS A 38 -10.58 1.51 -9.00
C LYS A 38 -9.85 0.17 -8.94
N LYS A 39 -10.28 -0.73 -8.06
CA LYS A 39 -9.75 -2.09 -7.93
C LYS A 39 -9.95 -2.89 -9.22
N GLU A 40 -11.16 -2.89 -9.78
CA GLU A 40 -11.43 -3.61 -11.03
C GLU A 40 -10.64 -3.02 -12.19
N ALA A 41 -10.57 -1.68 -12.30
CA ALA A 41 -9.74 -1.01 -13.30
C ALA A 41 -8.26 -1.43 -13.18
N LEU A 42 -7.71 -1.43 -11.96
CA LEU A 42 -6.34 -1.86 -11.69
C LEU A 42 -6.10 -3.31 -12.09
N LEU A 43 -7.02 -4.22 -11.76
CA LEU A 43 -6.91 -5.63 -12.14
C LEU A 43 -6.95 -5.84 -13.65
N GLN A 44 -7.81 -5.10 -14.37
CA GLN A 44 -7.86 -5.17 -15.83
C GLN A 44 -6.56 -4.66 -16.46
N GLU A 45 -6.03 -3.55 -15.95
CA GLU A 45 -4.80 -2.95 -16.44
C GLU A 45 -3.56 -3.84 -16.16
N ILE A 46 -3.52 -4.50 -15.01
CA ILE A 46 -2.48 -5.48 -14.69
C ILE A 46 -2.56 -6.68 -15.63
N LYS A 47 -3.76 -7.20 -15.90
CA LYS A 47 -3.95 -8.39 -16.73
C LYS A 47 -3.74 -8.13 -18.23
N LYS A 48 -4.12 -6.94 -18.72
CA LYS A 48 -4.19 -6.63 -20.16
C LYS A 48 -3.28 -5.50 -20.60
N GLY A 49 -2.91 -4.59 -19.69
CA GLY A 49 -2.11 -3.41 -19.99
C GLY A 49 -0.61 -3.67 -20.08
N GLY A 50 -0.14 -4.88 -19.77
CA GLY A 50 1.26 -5.28 -19.94
C GLY A 50 2.25 -4.58 -19.01
N ILE A 51 1.77 -3.90 -17.95
CA ILE A 51 2.61 -3.14 -17.00
C ILE A 51 3.74 -4.01 -16.42
N PHE A 52 3.43 -5.28 -16.16
CA PHE A 52 4.35 -6.25 -15.58
C PHE A 52 4.73 -7.38 -16.55
N GLY A 53 4.40 -7.24 -17.85
CA GLY A 53 4.44 -8.34 -18.83
C GLY A 53 3.17 -9.20 -18.79
N LYS A 54 3.26 -10.44 -19.30
CA LYS A 54 2.12 -11.35 -19.40
C LYS A 54 1.78 -11.96 -18.05
N VAL A 55 0.56 -11.72 -17.59
CA VAL A 55 0.04 -12.23 -16.32
C VAL A 55 -0.71 -13.54 -16.53
N ARG A 56 -0.32 -14.59 -15.78
CA ARG A 56 -0.97 -15.91 -15.77
C ARG A 56 -2.08 -16.02 -14.74
N ALA A 57 -1.85 -15.47 -13.55
CA ALA A 57 -2.83 -15.48 -12.48
C ALA A 57 -2.66 -14.26 -11.59
N VAL A 58 -3.73 -13.90 -10.89
CA VAL A 58 -3.70 -12.93 -9.81
C VAL A 58 -4.47 -13.47 -8.62
N VAL A 59 -3.99 -13.20 -7.41
CA VAL A 59 -4.71 -13.48 -6.17
C VAL A 59 -4.73 -12.20 -5.37
N HIS A 60 -5.90 -11.82 -4.84
CA HIS A 60 -6.00 -10.65 -3.98
C HIS A 60 -6.89 -10.91 -2.77
N THR A 61 -6.60 -10.17 -1.70
CA THR A 61 -7.46 -10.06 -0.52
C THR A 61 -7.67 -8.58 -0.21
N ILE A 62 -8.79 -8.26 0.42
CA ILE A 62 -9.11 -6.92 0.89
C ILE A 62 -9.12 -6.96 2.41
N GLU A 63 -8.28 -6.13 3.01
CA GLU A 63 -8.27 -5.89 4.44
C GLU A 63 -8.81 -4.50 4.72
N PHE A 64 -9.63 -4.37 5.76
CA PHE A 64 -10.07 -3.08 6.24
C PHE A 64 -9.10 -2.66 7.33
N GLN A 65 -8.27 -1.65 7.08
CA GLN A 65 -7.27 -1.22 8.05
C GLN A 65 -7.97 -0.66 9.31
N LYS A 66 -7.27 -0.55 10.44
CA LYS A 66 -7.82 0.00 11.72
C LYS A 66 -8.48 1.38 11.61
N ARG A 67 -8.26 2.12 10.51
CA ARG A 67 -8.91 3.41 10.19
C ARG A 67 -10.06 3.28 9.18
N GLY A 68 -10.56 2.07 8.96
CA GLY A 68 -11.70 1.75 8.08
C GLY A 68 -11.38 1.62 6.58
N LEU A 69 -10.27 2.18 6.09
CA LEU A 69 -10.01 2.21 4.65
C LEU A 69 -9.72 0.82 4.08
N SER A 70 -10.39 0.51 2.96
CA SER A 70 -10.14 -0.69 2.17
C SER A 70 -8.71 -0.72 1.66
N HIS A 71 -8.05 -1.86 1.89
CA HIS A 71 -6.67 -2.09 1.50
C HIS A 71 -6.55 -3.43 0.77
N MET A 72 -6.24 -3.36 -0.52
CA MET A 72 -6.00 -4.57 -1.32
C MET A 72 -4.54 -4.99 -1.26
N HIS A 73 -4.31 -6.24 -0.87
CA HIS A 73 -3.08 -6.97 -1.15
C HIS A 73 -3.28 -7.76 -2.44
N LEU A 74 -2.35 -7.64 -3.37
CA LEU A 74 -2.42 -8.27 -4.69
C LEU A 74 -1.11 -9.00 -4.99
N LEU A 75 -1.24 -10.24 -5.42
CA LEU A 75 -0.15 -11.09 -5.89
C LEU A 75 -0.35 -11.37 -7.36
N ILE A 76 0.72 -11.19 -8.13
CA ILE A 76 0.74 -11.30 -9.59
C ILE A 76 1.69 -12.44 -9.97
N PHE A 77 1.16 -13.40 -10.71
CA PHE A 77 1.94 -14.52 -11.24
C PHE A 77 2.20 -14.27 -12.72
N LEU A 78 3.47 -14.04 -13.05
CA LEU A 78 3.91 -13.76 -14.43
C LEU A 78 4.16 -15.04 -15.20
N ASP A 79 4.02 -14.96 -16.53
CA ASP A 79 4.46 -15.98 -17.47
C ASP A 79 5.97 -16.27 -17.31
N SER A 80 6.44 -17.46 -17.72
CA SER A 80 7.85 -17.83 -17.60
C SER A 80 8.76 -16.87 -18.34
N GLU A 81 8.31 -16.34 -19.48
CA GLU A 81 9.11 -15.44 -20.30
C GLU A 81 9.25 -14.06 -19.66
N ASP A 82 8.22 -13.59 -18.95
CA ASP A 82 8.18 -12.28 -18.29
C ASP A 82 8.62 -12.31 -16.82
N LYS A 83 9.21 -13.41 -16.35
CA LYS A 83 9.73 -13.49 -14.97
C LYS A 83 10.86 -12.48 -14.78
N ILE A 84 10.76 -11.74 -13.68
CA ILE A 84 11.79 -10.81 -13.20
C ILE A 84 12.99 -11.64 -12.71
N ARG A 85 14.09 -11.61 -13.47
CA ARG A 85 15.31 -12.40 -13.21
C ARG A 85 16.55 -11.54 -13.01
N SER A 86 16.49 -10.27 -13.40
CA SER A 86 17.61 -9.33 -13.29
C SER A 86 17.27 -8.09 -12.47
N PRO A 87 18.27 -7.37 -11.95
CA PRO A 87 18.08 -6.03 -11.39
C PRO A 87 17.36 -5.07 -12.33
N ALA A 88 17.69 -5.10 -13.63
CA ALA A 88 17.06 -4.25 -14.63
C ALA A 88 15.57 -4.56 -14.79
N ASP A 89 15.19 -5.85 -14.74
CA ASP A 89 13.79 -6.27 -14.76
C ASP A 89 13.05 -5.72 -13.54
N ALA A 90 13.67 -5.78 -12.35
CA ALA A 90 13.08 -5.28 -11.12
C ALA A 90 12.89 -3.75 -11.16
N ASP A 91 13.89 -3.03 -11.68
CA ASP A 91 13.86 -1.57 -11.85
C ASP A 91 12.83 -1.13 -12.89
N SER A 92 12.51 -1.98 -13.88
CA SER A 92 11.49 -1.68 -14.89
C SER A 92 10.08 -1.64 -14.33
N VAL A 93 9.81 -2.37 -13.24
CA VAL A 93 8.47 -2.50 -12.64
C VAL A 93 8.33 -1.81 -11.30
N SER A 94 9.43 -1.51 -10.61
CA SER A 94 9.42 -0.95 -9.27
C SER A 94 10.56 0.04 -9.07
N CYS A 95 10.25 1.17 -8.43
CA CYS A 95 11.16 2.25 -8.11
C CYS A 95 11.07 2.58 -6.62
N ALA A 96 12.18 2.99 -6.01
CA ALA A 96 12.22 3.42 -4.62
C ALA A 96 12.92 4.79 -4.46
N GLN A 97 12.71 5.67 -5.43
CA GLN A 97 13.37 6.97 -5.51
C GLN A 97 12.34 8.11 -5.54
N ILE A 98 12.73 9.27 -5.01
CA ILE A 98 12.03 10.53 -5.20
C ILE A 98 12.15 10.88 -6.69
N SER A 99 11.01 11.03 -7.36
CA SER A 99 10.98 11.47 -8.76
C SER A 99 11.36 12.94 -8.86
N ASP A 100 11.83 13.37 -10.02
CA ASP A 100 12.26 14.75 -10.23
C ASP A 100 11.04 15.69 -10.38
N PRO A 101 10.92 16.75 -9.56
CA PRO A 101 9.78 17.67 -9.60
C PRO A 101 9.70 18.48 -10.89
N LYS A 102 10.81 18.67 -11.61
CA LYS A 102 10.84 19.45 -12.86
C LYS A 102 10.41 18.61 -14.05
N THR A 103 10.89 17.37 -14.13
CA THR A 103 10.62 16.49 -15.28
C THR A 103 9.36 15.66 -15.10
N HIS A 104 9.00 15.31 -13.87
CA HIS A 104 7.85 14.45 -13.54
C HIS A 104 7.04 15.02 -12.36
N PRO A 105 6.43 16.22 -12.51
CA PRO A 105 5.78 16.93 -11.39
C PRO A 105 4.62 16.14 -10.77
N ILE A 106 3.77 15.53 -11.60
CA ILE A 106 2.62 14.73 -11.12
C ILE A 106 3.10 13.54 -10.30
N LEU A 107 4.07 12.79 -10.82
CA LEU A 107 4.64 11.66 -10.09
C LEU A 107 5.31 12.10 -8.80
N HIS A 108 6.00 13.24 -8.82
CA HIS A 108 6.67 13.79 -7.63
C HIS A 108 5.68 14.10 -6.52
N GLU A 109 4.56 14.73 -6.86
CA GLU A 109 3.47 14.95 -5.91
C GLU A 109 2.96 13.62 -5.34
N MET A 110 2.71 12.62 -6.19
CA MET A 110 2.18 11.33 -5.74
C MET A 110 3.17 10.58 -4.83
N VAL A 111 4.46 10.58 -5.19
CA VAL A 111 5.51 9.89 -4.42
C VAL A 111 5.72 10.57 -3.07
N THR A 112 5.81 11.90 -3.05
CA THR A 112 6.02 12.65 -1.79
C THR A 112 4.82 12.58 -0.86
N LYS A 113 3.60 12.48 -1.41
CA LYS A 113 2.36 12.39 -0.64
C LYS A 113 2.07 10.98 -0.13
N TYR A 114 2.27 9.95 -0.96
CA TYR A 114 1.79 8.59 -0.68
C TYR A 114 2.89 7.54 -0.53
N MET A 115 4.11 7.77 -1.01
CA MET A 115 5.18 6.76 -1.01
C MET A 115 6.33 7.10 -0.05
N VAL A 116 6.23 8.19 0.72
CA VAL A 116 7.20 8.50 1.77
C VAL A 116 6.82 7.71 3.02
N HIS A 117 7.74 6.89 3.51
CA HIS A 117 7.63 6.30 4.84
C HIS A 117 7.71 7.45 5.85
N GLY A 118 6.60 7.69 6.55
CA GLY A 118 6.49 8.75 7.55
C GLY A 118 7.44 8.51 8.75
N PRO A 119 7.48 9.46 9.70
CA PRO A 119 8.24 9.25 10.91
C PRO A 119 7.78 7.95 11.56
N CYS A 120 8.75 7.10 11.92
CA CYS A 120 8.47 5.84 12.59
C CYS A 120 8.05 6.13 14.03
N ASP A 121 6.80 6.53 14.22
CA ASP A 121 6.18 6.63 15.53
C ASP A 121 5.71 5.24 16.01
N HIS A 122 4.95 5.21 17.11
CA HIS A 122 4.46 4.00 17.77
C HIS A 122 3.80 2.94 16.86
N CYS A 123 3.40 3.27 15.62
CA CYS A 123 2.73 2.32 14.73
C CYS A 123 3.66 1.34 13.99
N CYS A 124 4.93 1.68 13.78
CA CYS A 124 5.89 0.80 13.09
C CYS A 124 7.21 0.60 13.85
N GLN A 125 7.38 1.23 15.01
CA GLN A 125 8.56 1.08 15.86
C GLN A 125 8.39 -0.06 16.87
N LYS A 126 9.39 -0.96 16.94
CA LYS A 126 9.54 -1.95 18.00
C LYS A 126 10.96 -1.84 18.53
N ASP A 127 11.12 -1.75 19.85
CA ASP A 127 12.43 -1.64 20.52
C ASP A 127 13.29 -0.47 19.99
N GLY A 128 12.66 0.67 19.70
CA GLY A 128 13.36 1.85 19.17
C GLY A 128 13.65 1.79 17.65
N CYS A 129 13.40 0.67 16.98
CA CYS A 129 13.71 0.47 15.57
C CYS A 129 12.46 0.31 14.70
N CYS A 130 12.50 0.80 13.47
CA CYS A 130 11.43 0.55 12.50
C CYS A 130 11.38 -0.94 12.14
N THR A 131 10.23 -1.58 12.33
CA THR A 131 9.97 -2.98 11.95
C THR A 131 10.07 -3.24 10.44
N LYS A 132 10.07 -2.17 9.63
CA LYS A 132 10.25 -2.21 8.18
C LYS A 132 11.68 -1.83 7.75
N ASN A 133 12.56 -1.58 8.72
CA ASN A 133 13.95 -1.18 8.53
C ASN A 133 14.09 0.09 7.67
N PHE A 134 13.27 1.11 7.95
CA PHE A 134 13.47 2.46 7.43
C PHE A 134 14.22 3.33 8.45
N PRO A 135 15.05 4.29 8.00
CA PRO A 135 15.48 4.50 6.60
C PRO A 135 16.30 3.31 6.05
N LYS A 136 16.13 2.99 4.77
CA LYS A 136 16.96 1.98 4.09
C LYS A 136 18.38 2.51 3.85
N GLU A 137 19.31 1.64 3.51
CA GLU A 137 20.64 2.08 3.05
C GLU A 137 20.56 2.71 1.66
N PHE A 138 21.47 3.66 1.38
CA PHE A 138 21.68 4.11 0.01
C PHE A 138 22.32 2.99 -0.80
N ASN A 139 21.91 2.87 -2.06
CA ASN A 139 22.42 1.87 -2.97
C ASN A 139 22.31 2.39 -4.41
N GLU A 140 23.43 2.50 -5.11
CA GLU A 140 23.45 3.05 -6.47
C GLU A 140 22.74 2.15 -7.50
N GLN A 141 22.67 0.84 -7.25
CA GLN A 141 22.10 -0.13 -8.19
C GLN A 141 21.30 -1.21 -7.49
N THR A 142 20.25 -1.71 -8.13
CA THR A 142 19.45 -2.79 -7.58
C THR A 142 20.25 -4.08 -7.43
N LYS A 143 20.10 -4.76 -6.28
CA LYS A 143 20.82 -6.01 -5.97
C LYS A 143 19.86 -7.07 -5.47
N PHE A 144 19.95 -8.27 -6.02
CA PHE A 144 19.17 -9.40 -5.54
C PHE A 144 19.82 -9.92 -4.26
N THR A 145 19.00 -10.13 -3.23
CA THR A 145 19.45 -10.61 -1.93
C THR A 145 19.06 -12.07 -1.75
N THR A 146 19.77 -12.78 -0.86
CA THR A 146 19.39 -14.13 -0.40
C THR A 146 18.03 -14.11 0.30
N ASP A 147 17.62 -12.95 0.81
CA ASP A 147 16.34 -12.71 1.44
C ASP A 147 15.16 -12.66 0.46
N GLY A 148 15.40 -12.74 -0.84
CA GLY A 148 14.34 -12.96 -1.83
C GLY A 148 13.51 -11.75 -2.21
N TYR A 149 13.86 -10.58 -1.67
CA TYR A 149 13.41 -9.27 -2.11
C TYR A 149 14.63 -8.51 -2.62
N PRO A 150 14.63 -7.98 -3.87
CA PRO A 150 15.71 -7.15 -4.34
C PRO A 150 15.83 -5.87 -3.49
N ASN A 151 17.06 -5.52 -3.13
CA ASN A 151 17.39 -4.21 -2.61
C ASN A 151 17.40 -3.23 -3.78
N LEU A 152 16.28 -2.53 -3.97
CA LEU A 152 16.11 -1.55 -5.04
C LEU A 152 17.12 -0.40 -4.94
N ALA A 153 17.46 0.18 -6.09
CA ALA A 153 18.32 1.34 -6.21
C ALA A 153 17.74 2.56 -5.48
N ARG A 154 18.53 3.09 -4.55
CA ARG A 154 18.31 4.30 -3.76
C ARG A 154 19.59 5.12 -3.81
N PRO A 155 19.94 5.74 -4.96
CA PRO A 155 21.18 6.49 -5.11
C PRO A 155 21.18 7.72 -4.20
N ASN A 156 22.35 8.15 -3.73
CA ASN A 156 22.47 9.41 -3.00
C ASN A 156 22.65 10.58 -3.98
N ASN A 157 21.60 10.88 -4.75
CA ASN A 157 21.61 11.87 -5.82
C ASN A 157 21.24 13.30 -5.36
N GLY A 158 21.24 13.56 -4.05
CA GLY A 158 20.90 14.86 -3.46
C GLY A 158 19.42 15.26 -3.58
N ARG A 159 18.53 14.35 -4.03
CA ARG A 159 17.08 14.61 -4.01
C ARG A 159 16.54 14.46 -2.60
N GLU A 160 15.89 15.52 -2.14
CA GLU A 160 15.29 15.59 -0.82
C GLU A 160 13.85 16.09 -0.92
N TYR A 161 13.00 15.59 -0.04
CA TYR A 161 11.66 16.10 0.19
C TYR A 161 11.54 16.56 1.63
N VAL A 162 11.09 17.79 1.81
CA VAL A 162 10.94 18.40 3.13
C VAL A 162 9.47 18.40 3.50
N LYS A 163 9.13 17.78 4.63
CA LYS A 163 7.80 17.87 5.22
C LYS A 163 7.88 18.68 6.50
N ILE A 164 7.02 19.71 6.59
CA ILE A 164 6.90 20.54 7.78
C ILE A 164 5.72 19.99 8.60
N HIS A 165 5.97 19.69 9.87
CA HIS A 165 4.95 19.29 10.83
C HIS A 165 5.01 20.23 12.04
N GLY A 166 4.10 21.22 12.09
CA GLY A 166 4.18 22.29 13.08
C GLY A 166 5.49 23.08 12.97
N GLN A 167 6.28 23.08 14.04
CA GLN A 167 7.60 23.73 14.08
C GLN A 167 8.76 22.82 13.65
N THR A 168 8.51 21.52 13.48
CA THR A 168 9.55 20.55 13.11
C THR A 168 9.61 20.34 11.60
N GLN A 169 10.82 20.38 11.05
CA GLN A 169 11.12 20.05 9.67
C GLN A 169 11.73 18.65 9.60
N THR A 170 11.12 17.75 8.83
CA THR A 170 11.67 16.42 8.56
C THR A 170 12.12 16.35 7.10
N ILE A 171 13.36 15.93 6.89
CA ILE A 171 13.95 15.74 5.57
C ILE A 171 13.89 14.27 5.22
N TYR A 172 13.30 13.96 4.08
CA TYR A 172 13.20 12.63 3.51
C TYR A 172 14.08 12.52 2.28
N THR A 173 14.71 11.36 2.13
CA THR A 173 15.62 11.02 1.04
C THR A 173 15.12 9.78 0.31
N ASN A 174 15.85 9.32 -0.71
CA ASN A 174 15.56 8.05 -1.37
C ASN A 174 15.55 6.84 -0.40
N ARG A 175 16.13 6.96 0.81
CA ARG A 175 16.11 5.92 1.84
C ARG A 175 14.74 5.69 2.44
N ASP A 176 13.87 6.69 2.37
CA ASP A 176 12.58 6.73 3.05
C ASP A 176 11.41 6.33 2.13
N ILE A 177 11.70 6.10 0.84
CA ILE A 177 10.66 5.83 -0.15
C ILE A 177 10.22 4.37 -0.11
N VAL A 178 8.93 4.14 0.03
CA VAL A 178 8.29 2.83 -0.15
C VAL A 178 8.34 2.46 -1.63
N PRO A 179 8.75 1.23 -2.00
CA PRO A 179 8.77 0.79 -3.40
C PRO A 179 7.43 1.00 -4.11
N TYR A 180 7.44 1.54 -5.32
CA TYR A 180 6.23 1.85 -6.08
C TYR A 180 6.44 1.64 -7.58
N ASN A 181 5.37 1.42 -8.32
CA ASN A 181 5.41 1.50 -9.78
C ASN A 181 5.03 2.93 -10.24
N PRO A 182 5.90 3.65 -10.97
CA PRO A 182 5.64 5.03 -11.38
C PRO A 182 4.30 5.25 -12.08
N TYR A 183 3.95 4.35 -13.00
CA TYR A 183 2.71 4.45 -13.77
C TYR A 183 1.48 4.26 -12.88
N LEU A 184 1.45 3.20 -12.09
CA LEU A 184 0.32 2.91 -11.20
C LEU A 184 0.11 4.01 -10.15
N SER A 185 1.19 4.51 -9.54
CA SER A 185 1.12 5.58 -8.54
C SER A 185 0.55 6.87 -9.13
N ALA A 186 1.01 7.26 -10.32
CA ALA A 186 0.49 8.44 -11.01
C ALA A 186 -0.97 8.30 -11.43
N ARG A 187 -1.37 7.10 -11.88
CA ARG A 187 -2.71 6.86 -12.42
C ARG A 187 -3.79 6.73 -11.36
N TYR A 188 -3.51 6.07 -10.24
CA TYR A 188 -4.51 5.79 -9.21
C TYR A 188 -4.48 6.77 -8.03
N ASN A 189 -3.51 7.70 -7.97
CA ASN A 189 -3.46 8.78 -6.96
C ASN A 189 -3.75 8.25 -5.53
N CYS A 190 -3.01 7.22 -5.12
CA CYS A 190 -3.16 6.59 -3.82
C CYS A 190 -1.90 5.82 -3.44
N HIS A 191 -1.85 5.29 -2.22
CA HIS A 191 -0.75 4.45 -1.77
C HIS A 191 -0.78 3.06 -2.42
N ILE A 192 0.21 2.78 -3.26
CA ILE A 192 0.45 1.51 -3.95
C ILE A 192 1.92 1.11 -3.76
N ASN A 193 2.15 0.20 -2.81
CA ASN A 193 3.46 -0.44 -2.65
C ASN A 193 3.58 -1.59 -3.67
N VAL A 194 4.68 -1.63 -4.43
CA VAL A 194 4.99 -2.70 -5.39
C VAL A 194 6.31 -3.32 -5.00
N GLU A 195 6.27 -4.58 -4.54
CA GLU A 195 7.47 -5.33 -4.15
C GLU A 195 7.71 -6.48 -5.12
N VAL A 196 8.96 -6.62 -5.56
CA VAL A 196 9.41 -7.77 -6.35
C VAL A 196 9.79 -8.89 -5.38
N CYS A 197 9.16 -10.05 -5.53
CA CYS A 197 9.47 -11.23 -4.72
C CYS A 197 9.94 -12.39 -5.62
N VAL A 198 11.19 -12.81 -5.44
CA VAL A 198 11.85 -13.81 -6.31
C VAL A 198 12.07 -15.14 -5.57
N SER A 199 11.62 -15.26 -4.32
CA SER A 199 11.90 -16.44 -3.47
C SER A 199 10.67 -17.15 -2.92
N VAL A 200 10.89 -18.28 -2.23
CA VAL A 200 9.89 -18.98 -1.41
C VAL A 200 9.22 -18.08 -0.35
N LYS A 201 9.77 -16.90 -0.03
CA LYS A 201 9.06 -15.92 0.82
C LYS A 201 7.76 -15.44 0.18
N ALA A 202 7.64 -15.46 -1.16
CA ALA A 202 6.38 -15.23 -1.84
C ALA A 202 5.29 -16.20 -1.35
N ILE A 203 5.64 -17.48 -1.11
CA ILE A 203 4.73 -18.50 -0.57
C ILE A 203 4.30 -18.15 0.85
N LYS A 204 5.22 -17.72 1.72
CA LYS A 204 4.87 -17.24 3.06
C LYS A 204 3.95 -16.02 3.01
N TYR A 205 4.21 -15.10 2.08
CA TYR A 205 3.39 -13.91 1.86
C TYR A 205 1.98 -14.29 1.39
N ILE A 206 1.88 -15.19 0.39
CA ILE A 206 0.63 -15.79 -0.07
C ILE A 206 -0.16 -16.35 1.12
N HIS A 207 0.45 -17.22 1.92
CA HIS A 207 -0.25 -17.84 3.05
C HIS A 207 -0.67 -16.81 4.10
N LYS A 208 0.21 -15.84 4.40
CA LYS A 208 -0.07 -14.81 5.38
C LYS A 208 -1.35 -14.03 5.05
N TYR A 209 -1.60 -13.71 3.78
CA TYR A 209 -2.70 -12.84 3.37
C TYR A 209 -3.92 -13.59 2.84
N ILE A 210 -3.76 -14.79 2.28
CA ILE A 210 -4.91 -15.67 1.94
C ILE A 210 -5.56 -16.20 3.21
N TYR A 211 -4.76 -16.63 4.19
CA TYR A 211 -5.26 -17.19 5.44
C TYR A 211 -5.31 -16.17 6.58
N LYS A 212 -5.12 -14.88 6.28
CA LYS A 212 -5.44 -13.85 7.27
C LYS A 212 -6.95 -13.84 7.42
N GLY A 213 -7.42 -14.46 8.50
CA GLY A 213 -8.82 -14.39 8.88
C GLY A 213 -9.26 -12.94 9.07
N HIS A 214 -10.56 -12.74 9.19
CA HIS A 214 -11.14 -11.45 9.49
C HIS A 214 -10.65 -10.93 10.84
N ASP A 215 -10.70 -9.62 11.05
CA ASP A 215 -10.46 -9.06 12.37
C ASP A 215 -11.50 -9.62 13.34
N ARG A 216 -11.02 -10.12 14.48
CA ARG A 216 -11.84 -10.72 15.53
C ARG A 216 -11.72 -9.88 16.79
N THR A 217 -12.81 -9.79 17.52
CA THR A 217 -12.88 -9.16 18.82
C THR A 217 -13.41 -10.17 19.82
N THR A 218 -12.80 -10.19 20.99
CA THR A 218 -13.27 -11.02 22.10
C THR A 218 -14.13 -10.14 22.99
N LEU A 219 -15.39 -10.53 23.19
CA LEU A 219 -16.33 -9.84 24.06
C LEU A 219 -16.51 -10.66 25.34
N GLU A 220 -16.37 -10.01 26.49
CA GLU A 220 -16.68 -10.60 27.79
C GLU A 220 -18.18 -10.45 28.07
N VAL A 221 -18.87 -11.56 28.30
CA VAL A 221 -20.30 -11.61 28.62
C VAL A 221 -20.44 -12.11 30.06
N ARG A 222 -20.78 -11.22 31.00
CA ARG A 222 -20.88 -11.53 32.44
C ARG A 222 -21.88 -12.66 32.77
N ASP A 223 -21.43 -13.75 33.37
CA ASP A 223 -21.60 -14.17 34.78
C ASP A 223 -20.51 -15.22 35.23
N HIS A 224 -19.49 -14.79 35.99
CA HIS A 224 -18.54 -15.52 36.85
C HIS A 224 -18.13 -17.00 36.51
N ASP A 225 -17.71 -17.30 35.28
CA ASP A 225 -17.08 -18.60 34.92
C ASP A 225 -15.98 -18.39 33.86
N GLU A 226 -14.72 -18.40 34.31
CA GLU A 226 -13.48 -18.04 33.58
C GLU A 226 -13.29 -18.79 32.24
N ILE A 227 -13.98 -19.93 32.05
CA ILE A 227 -13.90 -20.77 30.84
C ILE A 227 -15.09 -20.55 29.86
N LYS A 228 -16.20 -19.92 30.29
CA LYS A 228 -17.45 -19.85 29.50
C LYS A 228 -17.87 -18.46 28.99
N GLU A 229 -17.16 -17.40 29.33
CA GLU A 229 -17.68 -16.02 29.18
C GLU A 229 -17.12 -15.21 27.99
N PHE A 230 -16.32 -15.80 27.12
CA PHE A 230 -15.73 -15.07 25.99
C PHE A 230 -16.39 -15.42 24.67
N LEU A 231 -17.06 -14.45 24.06
CA LEU A 231 -17.54 -14.54 22.67
C LEU A 231 -16.44 -14.04 21.74
N ASP A 232 -15.90 -14.96 20.94
CA ASP A 232 -14.99 -14.63 19.84
C ASP A 232 -15.80 -14.29 18.58
N ALA A 233 -16.02 -13.00 18.35
CA ALA A 233 -16.86 -12.47 17.30
C ALA A 233 -16.02 -11.86 16.16
N ARG A 234 -16.53 -11.96 14.92
CA ARG A 234 -15.96 -11.22 13.80
C ARG A 234 -16.36 -9.75 13.92
N TYR A 235 -15.37 -8.87 13.82
CA TYR A 235 -15.61 -7.44 13.65
C TYR A 235 -15.93 -7.15 12.19
N ILE A 236 -17.03 -6.43 11.93
CA ILE A 236 -17.44 -5.97 10.60
C ILE A 236 -17.49 -4.45 10.66
N SER A 237 -16.66 -3.78 9.86
CA SER A 237 -16.64 -2.32 9.78
C SER A 237 -17.75 -1.80 8.85
N ALA A 238 -18.13 -0.52 8.98
CA ALA A 238 -19.16 0.07 8.12
C ALA A 238 -18.82 -0.06 6.62
N ILE A 239 -17.55 0.13 6.25
CA ILE A 239 -17.07 0.00 4.87
C ILE A 239 -17.11 -1.47 4.40
N GLU A 240 -16.92 -2.43 5.30
CA GLU A 240 -17.02 -3.86 5.00
C GLU A 240 -18.48 -4.33 4.84
N SER A 241 -19.43 -3.65 5.48
CA SER A 241 -20.87 -3.95 5.38
C SER A 241 -21.57 -3.32 4.16
N CYS A 242 -20.84 -2.53 3.36
CA CYS A 242 -21.36 -1.83 2.18
C CYS A 242 -21.36 -2.70 0.90
#